data_AF-A0A378U8C5-F1
#
_entry.id   AF-A0A378U8C5-F1
#
_cell.length_a   1.000
_cell.length_b   1.000
_cell.length_c   1.000
_cell.angle_alpha   90.00
_cell.angle_beta   90.00
_cell.angle_gamma   90.00
#
_symmetry.space_group_name_H-M   'P 1'
#
loop_
_entity.id
_entity.type
_entity.pdbx_description
1 polymer ?
#
loop_
_entity_poly.entity_id
_entity_poly.type
_entity_poly.pdbx_seq_one_letter_code
_entity_poly.pdbx_strand_id
1 'polypeptide(L)'
;MTAGETVLVDTADTVIVFETALEPRLYVDPALVRTDLLQPSTTTSYCNYKGTATYWSAVLGDTVIADVAWSYPDTPPESLPIQGLLSFDATRVDVLAELPSSGTTATCGCEL
;
A
#
# COMPACT_ATOMS: atom_id res chain seq x y z
N MET A 1 -3.60 8.36 -3.58
CA MET A 1 -2.53 7.77 -4.42
C MET A 1 -2.83 8.06 -5.87
N THR A 2 -1.90 8.66 -6.61
CA THR A 2 -2.12 9.13 -7.99
C THR A 2 -1.03 8.65 -8.93
N ALA A 3 -1.41 8.27 -10.15
CA ALA A 3 -0.50 8.00 -11.26
C ALA A 3 -0.56 9.18 -12.24
N GLY A 4 0.43 10.09 -12.15
CA GLY A 4 0.30 11.42 -12.75
C GLY A 4 -0.90 12.15 -12.16
N GLU A 5 -1.79 12.66 -13.02
CA GLU A 5 -3.03 13.35 -12.59
C GLU A 5 -4.19 12.39 -12.29
N THR A 6 -4.03 11.08 -12.52
CA THR A 6 -5.11 10.12 -12.33
C THR A 6 -5.13 9.58 -10.91
N VAL A 7 -6.27 9.72 -10.23
CA VAL A 7 -6.51 9.14 -8.91
C VAL A 7 -6.76 7.64 -9.02
N LEU A 8 -5.88 6.84 -8.40
CA LEU A 8 -6.07 5.39 -8.26
C LEU A 8 -6.76 5.03 -6.95
N VAL A 9 -6.48 5.80 -5.89
CA VAL A 9 -7.02 5.60 -4.54
C VAL A 9 -7.21 6.96 -3.87
N ASP A 10 -8.37 7.18 -3.26
CA ASP A 10 -8.66 8.31 -2.39
C ASP A 10 -9.49 7.81 -1.19
N THR A 11 -8.81 7.56 -0.07
CA THR A 11 -9.44 7.02 1.14
C THR A 11 -8.59 7.27 2.38
N ALA A 12 -9.24 7.31 3.54
CA ALA A 12 -8.60 7.23 4.86
C ALA A 12 -8.61 5.80 5.43
N ASP A 13 -9.41 4.89 4.86
CA ASP A 13 -9.56 3.52 5.31
C ASP A 13 -8.41 2.65 4.80
N THR A 14 -7.33 2.61 5.59
CA THR A 14 -6.09 1.89 5.24
C THR A 14 -5.58 1.06 6.42
N VAL A 15 -4.82 0.01 6.10
CA VAL A 15 -3.99 -0.72 7.05
C VAL A 15 -2.54 -0.28 6.87
N ILE A 16 -1.91 0.16 7.94
CA ILE A 16 -0.51 0.61 7.92
C ILE A 16 0.39 -0.49 8.44
N VAL A 17 1.37 -0.89 7.63
CA VAL A 17 2.40 -1.86 8.00
C VAL A 17 3.71 -1.13 8.23
N PHE A 18 4.28 -1.30 9.42
CA PHE A 18 5.61 -0.82 9.77
C PHE A 18 6.60 -1.97 9.70
N GLU A 19 7.66 -1.79 8.92
CA GLU A 19 8.74 -2.77 8.80
C GLU A 19 10.07 -2.12 9.18
N THR A 20 10.93 -2.89 9.84
CA THR A 20 12.22 -2.40 10.30
C THR A 20 13.02 -1.82 9.14
N ALA A 21 13.43 -0.56 9.29
CA ALA A 21 14.24 0.19 8.31
C ALA A 21 13.57 0.43 6.95
N LEU A 22 12.25 0.32 6.86
CA LEU A 22 11.48 0.71 5.67
C LEU A 22 10.48 1.81 5.99
N GLU A 23 10.14 2.61 4.99
CA GLU A 23 9.02 3.54 5.07
C GLU A 23 7.71 2.77 5.27
N PRO A 24 6.76 3.31 6.05
CA PRO A 24 5.47 2.68 6.30
C PRO A 24 4.74 2.36 4.99
N ARG A 25 4.16 1.18 4.90
CA ARG A 25 3.38 0.74 3.74
C ARG A 25 1.90 0.78 4.05
N LEU A 26 1.15 1.46 3.19
CA LEU A 26 -0.30 1.51 3.25
C LEU A 26 -0.88 0.39 2.40
N TYR A 27 -1.79 -0.36 2.98
CA TYR A 27 -2.59 -1.39 2.33
C TYR A 27 -4.05 -0.93 2.31
N VAL A 28 -4.71 -1.14 1.18
CA VAL A 28 -6.06 -0.64 0.91
C VAL A 28 -6.92 -1.78 0.38
N ASP A 29 -8.17 -1.84 0.83
CA ASP A 29 -9.16 -2.79 0.29
C ASP A 29 -9.36 -2.53 -1.21
N PRO A 30 -9.33 -3.57 -2.07
CA PRO A 30 -9.57 -3.42 -3.51
C PRO A 30 -10.88 -2.69 -3.88
N ALA A 31 -11.90 -2.74 -3.02
CA ALA A 31 -13.16 -2.01 -3.21
C ALA A 31 -13.01 -0.47 -3.12
N LEU A 32 -11.94 0.01 -2.50
CA LEU A 32 -11.59 1.44 -2.38
C LEU A 32 -10.56 1.88 -3.42
N VAL A 33 -10.16 0.97 -4.32
CA VAL A 33 -9.19 1.20 -5.39
C VAL A 33 -9.94 1.25 -6.72
N ARG A 34 -9.53 2.15 -7.63
CA ARG A 34 -9.95 2.15 -9.04
C ARG A 34 -9.33 0.97 -9.79
N THR A 35 -9.72 -0.25 -9.42
CA THR A 35 -9.23 -1.51 -10.00
C THR A 35 -9.61 -1.68 -11.46
N ASP A 36 -10.61 -0.94 -11.95
CA ASP A 36 -10.94 -0.81 -13.37
C ASP A 36 -9.80 -0.22 -14.21
N LEU A 37 -8.87 0.50 -13.57
CA LEU A 37 -7.66 1.06 -14.20
C LEU A 37 -6.43 0.15 -14.02
N LEU A 38 -6.58 -1.00 -13.35
CA LEU A 38 -5.48 -1.91 -13.06
C LEU A 38 -5.62 -3.22 -13.84
N GLN A 39 -4.49 -3.75 -14.29
CA GLN A 39 -4.40 -5.05 -14.93
C GLN A 39 -3.35 -5.92 -14.22
N PRO A 40 -3.61 -7.22 -13.99
CA PRO A 40 -2.61 -8.14 -13.47
C PRO A 40 -1.36 -8.18 -14.36
N SER A 41 -0.20 -8.14 -13.72
CA SER A 41 1.10 -8.35 -14.33
C SER A 41 1.51 -9.82 -14.24
N THR A 42 2.51 -10.21 -15.03
CA THR A 42 3.17 -11.52 -14.87
C THR A 42 4.22 -11.51 -13.75
N THR A 43 4.53 -10.35 -13.19
CA THR A 43 5.51 -10.20 -12.11
C THR A 43 4.99 -10.82 -10.81
N THR A 44 5.85 -11.57 -10.14
CA THR A 44 5.63 -12.09 -8.78
C THR A 44 6.93 -12.00 -7.98
N SER A 45 6.83 -11.86 -6.67
CA SER A 45 7.98 -11.92 -5.77
C SER A 45 7.63 -12.70 -4.51
N TYR A 46 8.63 -13.27 -3.84
CA TYR A 46 8.41 -14.03 -2.61
C TYR A 46 9.03 -13.31 -1.41
N CYS A 47 8.25 -13.19 -0.33
CA CYS A 47 8.67 -12.65 0.95
C CYS A 47 8.48 -13.72 2.03
N ASN A 48 9.52 -13.99 2.82
CA ASN A 48 9.46 -14.99 3.90
C ASN A 48 8.36 -14.72 4.95
N TYR A 49 7.90 -13.48 5.08
CA TYR A 49 6.94 -13.07 6.11
C TYR A 49 5.52 -12.85 5.58
N LYS A 50 5.36 -12.69 4.25
CA LYS A 50 4.10 -12.28 3.63
C LYS A 50 3.62 -13.25 2.55
N GLY A 51 4.46 -14.20 2.14
CA GLY A 51 4.16 -15.14 1.07
C GLY A 51 4.50 -14.55 -0.31
N THR A 52 3.73 -14.93 -1.33
CA THR A 52 3.97 -14.54 -2.72
C THR A 52 3.15 -13.31 -3.08
N ALA A 53 3.83 -12.22 -3.48
CA ALA A 53 3.19 -11.04 -4.01
C ALA A 53 2.84 -11.24 -5.49
N THR A 54 1.68 -10.72 -5.87
CA THR A 54 1.22 -10.55 -7.27
C THR A 54 1.15 -9.06 -7.57
N TYR A 55 1.52 -8.67 -8.80
CA TYR A 55 1.65 -7.26 -9.17
C TYR A 55 0.58 -6.84 -10.19
N TRP A 56 0.28 -5.55 -10.19
CA TRP A 56 -0.73 -4.93 -11.04
C TRP A 56 -0.13 -3.68 -11.70
N SER A 57 -0.40 -3.51 -12.99
CA SER A 57 0.00 -2.34 -13.79
C SER A 57 -1.20 -1.40 -13.97
N ALA A 58 -0.96 -0.08 -13.97
CA ALA A 58 -1.99 0.89 -14.29
C ALA A 58 -2.07 1.10 -15.81
N VAL A 59 -3.28 1.08 -16.35
CA VAL A 59 -3.57 1.32 -17.77
C VAL A 59 -4.36 2.61 -17.90
N LEU A 60 -3.70 3.67 -18.38
CA LEU A 60 -4.23 5.03 -18.46
C LEU A 60 -4.24 5.48 -19.93
N GLY A 61 -5.33 5.16 -20.62
CA GLY A 61 -5.40 5.35 -22.09
C GLY A 61 -4.33 4.50 -22.78
N ASP A 62 -3.46 5.13 -23.56
CA ASP A 62 -2.36 4.47 -24.26
C ASP A 62 -1.10 4.26 -23.39
N THR A 63 -1.11 4.76 -22.15
CA THR A 63 0.04 4.65 -21.23
C THR A 63 -0.15 3.48 -20.29
N VAL A 64 0.88 2.63 -20.17
CA VAL A 64 0.94 1.57 -19.17
C VAL A 64 2.08 1.87 -18.20
N ILE A 65 1.75 1.96 -16.92
CA ILE A 65 2.75 2.06 -15.84
C ILE A 65 2.85 0.68 -15.20
N ALA A 66 3.96 0.00 -15.43
CA ALA A 66 4.14 -1.38 -15.01
C ALA A 66 4.30 -1.50 -13.48
N ASP A 67 3.66 -2.51 -12.90
CA ASP A 67 3.86 -2.95 -11.51
C ASP A 67 3.69 -1.83 -10.45
N VAL A 68 2.69 -0.97 -10.62
CA VAL A 68 2.37 0.15 -9.70
C VAL A 68 1.87 -0.31 -8.35
N ALA A 69 1.26 -1.48 -8.28
CA ALA A 69 0.69 -2.03 -7.05
C ALA A 69 1.02 -3.52 -6.90
N TRP A 70 0.99 -4.01 -5.67
CA TRP A 70 1.08 -5.43 -5.35
C TRP A 70 0.05 -5.84 -4.31
N SER A 71 -0.24 -7.14 -4.28
CA SER A 71 -1.08 -7.78 -3.26
C SER A 71 -0.53 -9.16 -2.89
N TYR A 72 -0.79 -9.58 -1.65
CA TYR A 72 -0.52 -10.93 -1.19
C TYR A 72 -1.85 -11.71 -1.10
N PRO A 73 -2.22 -12.51 -2.11
CA PRO A 73 -3.50 -13.24 -2.11
C PRO A 73 -3.53 -14.39 -1.10
N ASP A 74 -2.37 -14.97 -0.77
CA ASP A 74 -2.22 -16.08 0.17
C ASP A 74 -1.10 -15.74 1.16
N THR A 75 -1.48 -15.31 2.36
CA THR A 75 -0.53 -14.88 3.40
C THR A 75 -0.42 -15.93 4.52
N PRO A 76 0.74 -16.05 5.16
CA PRO A 76 0.85 -16.71 6.45
C PRO A 76 -0.06 -16.10 7.52
N PRO A 77 -0.42 -16.84 8.59
CA PRO A 77 -1.30 -16.38 9.67
C PRO A 77 -0.92 -15.02 10.27
N GLU A 78 0.37 -14.74 10.42
CA GLU A 78 0.90 -13.49 10.96
C GLU A 78 0.63 -12.26 10.07
N SER A 79 0.35 -12.47 8.79
CA SER A 79 0.12 -11.44 7.78
C SER A 79 -1.32 -11.47 7.23
N LEU A 80 -2.24 -12.20 7.85
CA LEU A 80 -3.66 -12.22 7.48
C LEU A 80 -4.32 -10.83 7.40
N PRO A 81 -4.01 -9.85 8.26
CA PRO A 81 -4.62 -8.52 8.18
C PRO A 81 -4.40 -7.77 6.86
N ILE A 82 -3.41 -8.16 6.05
CA ILE A 82 -3.12 -7.57 4.74
C ILE A 82 -3.43 -8.50 3.56
N GLN A 83 -4.01 -9.68 3.83
CA GLN A 83 -4.33 -10.64 2.78
C GLN A 83 -5.29 -10.03 1.75
N GLY A 84 -4.93 -10.11 0.47
CA GLY A 84 -5.74 -9.58 -0.62
C GLY A 84 -5.81 -8.05 -0.72
N LEU A 85 -5.26 -7.30 0.24
CA LEU A 85 -5.17 -5.85 0.15
C LEU A 85 -4.12 -5.42 -0.89
N LEU A 86 -4.29 -4.23 -1.46
CA LEU A 86 -3.36 -3.63 -2.41
C LEU A 86 -2.47 -2.59 -1.71
N SER A 87 -1.17 -2.63 -2.00
CA SER A 87 -0.23 -1.56 -1.65
C SER A 87 0.46 -1.04 -2.92
N PHE A 88 0.94 0.19 -2.89
CA PHE A 88 1.38 0.93 -4.07
C PHE A 88 2.84 1.35 -3.96
N ASP A 89 3.53 1.31 -5.10
CA ASP A 89 4.95 1.65 -5.17
C ASP A 89 5.14 3.15 -5.32
N ALA A 90 5.62 3.79 -4.25
CA ALA A 90 5.88 5.23 -4.18
C ALA A 90 6.95 5.71 -5.18
N THR A 91 7.70 4.81 -5.83
CA THR A 91 8.61 5.18 -6.94
C THR A 91 7.88 5.29 -8.29
N ARG A 92 6.63 4.82 -8.38
CA ARG A 92 5.82 4.77 -9.61
C ARG A 92 4.54 5.60 -9.53
N VAL A 93 4.04 5.85 -8.33
CA VAL A 93 2.85 6.66 -8.07
C VAL A 93 3.13 7.63 -6.93
N ASP A 94 2.44 8.78 -6.94
CA ASP A 94 2.49 9.71 -5.83
C ASP A 94 1.60 9.20 -4.69
N VAL A 95 2.21 9.01 -3.52
CA VAL A 95 1.53 8.60 -2.30
C VAL A 95 1.54 9.76 -1.32
N LEU A 96 0.42 10.49 -1.26
CA LEU A 96 0.15 11.45 -0.21
C LEU A 96 -0.67 10.75 0.88
N ALA A 97 -0.15 10.73 2.10
CA ALA A 97 -0.85 10.20 3.27
C ALA A 97 -0.48 10.97 4.53
N GLU A 98 -1.48 11.25 5.35
CA GLU A 98 -1.26 11.74 6.71
C GLU A 98 -1.03 10.54 7.63
N LEU A 99 0.23 10.32 8.00
CA LEU A 99 0.56 9.31 8.99
C LEU A 99 0.47 9.93 10.39
N PRO A 100 -0.04 9.18 11.40
CA PRO A 100 0.03 9.65 12.78
C PRO A 100 1.49 9.92 13.13
N SER A 101 1.80 11.15 13.53
CA SER A 101 3.15 11.49 13.97
C SER A 101 3.47 10.74 15.26
N SER A 102 4.69 10.23 15.38
CA SER A 102 5.23 9.77 16.65
C SER A 102 5.25 10.97 17.60
N GLY A 103 4.19 11.15 18.38
CA GLY A 103 3.90 12.40 19.06
C GLY A 103 5.06 12.93 19.89
N THR A 104 5.23 14.25 19.87
CA THR A 104 5.92 15.03 20.90
C THR A 104 5.51 14.51 22.27
N THR A 105 6.50 14.16 23.10
CA THR A 105 6.34 13.77 24.50
C THR A 105 5.36 14.71 25.19
N ALA A 106 4.15 14.23 25.48
CA ALA A 106 3.32 14.86 26.49
C ALA A 106 4.10 14.72 27.80
N THR A 107 4.65 15.82 28.31
CA THR A 107 5.24 15.87 29.64
C THR A 107 4.18 15.41 30.62
N CYS A 108 4.32 14.19 31.13
CA CYS A 108 3.44 13.68 32.18
C CYS A 108 3.69 14.58 33.41
N GLY A 109 2.77 15.50 33.65
CA GLY A 109 2.76 16.40 34.80
C GLY A 109 2.44 15.61 36.06
N CYS A 110 3.43 14.88 36.57
CA CYS A 110 3.42 14.44 37.96
C CYS A 110 4.12 15.53 38.78
N GLU A 111 3.33 16.45 39.33
CA GLU A 111 3.79 17.36 40.39
C GLU A 111 3.71 16.59 41.72
N LEU A 112 4.79 16.68 42.52
CA LEU A 112 4.89 16.10 43.87
C LEU A 112 4.08 16.89 44.89
#